data_AF-A0A7V4G164-F1
#
_entry.id   AF-A0A7V4G164-F1
#
_cell.length_a   1.000
_cell.length_b   1.000
_cell.length_c   1.000
_cell.angle_alpha   90.00
_cell.angle_beta   90.00
_cell.angle_gamma   90.00
#
_symmetry.space_group_name_H-M   'P 1'
#
loop_
_entity.id
_entity.type
_entity.pdbx_description
1 polymer ?
#
loop_
_entity_poly.entity_id
_entity_poly.type
_entity_poly.pdbx_seq_one_letter_code
_entity_poly.pdbx_strand_id
1 'polypeptide(L)'
;MVALLAKPEISVAADRGVLLVFQDRLAVLEWPDEGKGLVLLEQGADLRADVDRILNAHQGGLLFLVVVGGDDDVPVLLKEADRAAPNRDHLGVYHLDHAGRLVRVAGRRLPLLESAASRLAQVEPLDPSEAPALIERGRQERTEAAAFASNLSRRFPTWTFAIIAVCFLTFALLDGSGPAGLAFKNRLSAGTTAVSQGELWRVITYAFLHANLPHLLVNMLALYSLGGFLESLLGVRRYLLTYLASALGGGLATVAAGTVRVAMGAMPYSTVGASGAIWGLMGATLALVLSRQRVLPRLVARGLRQRLLFVLVINVALSFVPGIDLFAHFGGGLTGFLIARGGPGERTA
;
A
#
# COMPACT_ATOMS: atom_id res chain seq x y z
N MET A 1 14.57 -15.14 -0.91
CA MET A 1 15.67 -14.40 -1.57
C MET A 1 16.97 -14.55 -0.76
N VAL A 2 17.19 -15.77 -0.27
CA VAL A 2 18.42 -16.30 0.34
C VAL A 2 18.35 -17.78 -0.06
N ALA A 3 19.28 -18.22 -0.91
CA ALA A 3 19.50 -19.56 -1.47
C ALA A 3 19.68 -19.51 -2.99
N LEU A 4 20.91 -19.29 -3.42
CA LEU A 4 21.45 -19.78 -4.69
C LEU A 4 22.92 -20.11 -4.43
N LEU A 5 23.14 -21.32 -3.90
CA LEU A 5 24.42 -22.00 -3.86
C LEU A 5 24.37 -23.10 -4.92
N ALA A 6 25.09 -22.93 -6.03
CA ALA A 6 25.64 -24.04 -6.83
C ALA A 6 26.52 -23.53 -8.01
N LYS A 7 27.86 -23.54 -7.79
CA LYS A 7 28.97 -23.68 -8.75
C LYS A 7 29.37 -22.49 -9.67
N PRO A 8 30.67 -22.44 -10.08
CA PRO A 8 31.49 -21.23 -9.95
C PRO A 8 31.70 -20.51 -11.28
N GLU A 9 30.71 -19.76 -11.76
CA GLU A 9 30.93 -18.78 -12.82
C GLU A 9 30.05 -17.58 -12.52
N ILE A 10 30.67 -16.39 -12.47
CA ILE A 10 30.08 -15.09 -12.09
C ILE A 10 28.66 -14.97 -12.68
N SER A 11 27.64 -15.20 -11.85
CA SER A 11 26.25 -15.21 -12.31
C SER A 11 25.64 -13.83 -12.04
N VAL A 12 25.68 -12.95 -13.03
CA VAL A 12 25.06 -11.62 -12.93
C VAL A 12 23.57 -11.73 -13.21
N ALA A 13 22.74 -11.64 -12.17
CA ALA A 13 21.28 -11.58 -12.32
C ALA A 13 20.79 -10.16 -12.02
N ALA A 14 20.50 -9.39 -13.07
CA ALA A 14 19.88 -8.06 -12.96
C ALA A 14 18.36 -8.18 -13.15
N ASP A 15 17.60 -8.23 -12.06
CA ASP A 15 16.15 -8.02 -12.08
C ASP A 15 15.80 -6.86 -11.13
N ARG A 16 15.29 -5.76 -11.71
CA ARG A 16 14.87 -4.52 -11.05
C ARG A 16 15.96 -3.67 -10.36
N GLY A 17 17.06 -3.40 -11.05
CA GLY A 17 18.08 -2.48 -10.53
C GLY A 17 18.76 -3.01 -9.28
N VAL A 18 18.83 -4.34 -9.13
CA VAL A 18 19.65 -5.01 -8.12
C VAL A 18 20.72 -5.83 -8.82
N LEU A 19 22.00 -5.55 -8.55
CA LEU A 19 23.12 -6.34 -9.05
C LEU A 19 23.44 -7.43 -8.04
N LEU A 20 23.37 -8.69 -8.46
CA LEU A 20 23.79 -9.85 -7.68
C LEU A 20 25.08 -10.42 -8.26
N VAL A 21 26.13 -10.51 -7.45
CA VAL A 21 27.40 -11.14 -7.80
C VAL A 21 27.72 -12.20 -6.77
N PHE A 22 28.07 -13.40 -7.22
CA PHE A 22 28.52 -14.49 -6.36
C PHE A 22 29.89 -14.97 -6.82
N GLN A 23 30.75 -15.22 -5.84
CA GLN A 23 32.05 -15.86 -5.98
C GLN A 23 32.26 -16.71 -4.73
N ASP A 24 32.99 -17.83 -4.78
CA ASP A 24 33.12 -18.74 -3.63
C ASP A 24 33.29 -17.98 -2.30
N ARG A 25 32.35 -18.19 -1.35
CA ARG A 25 32.23 -17.53 -0.02
C ARG A 25 31.74 -16.08 0.01
N LEU A 26 31.46 -15.46 -1.12
CA LEU A 26 31.08 -14.04 -1.24
C LEU A 26 29.81 -13.87 -2.07
N ALA A 27 28.84 -13.14 -1.52
CA ALA A 27 27.68 -12.65 -2.29
C ALA A 27 27.55 -11.14 -2.12
N VAL A 28 27.37 -10.42 -3.22
CA VAL A 28 27.16 -8.98 -3.25
C VAL A 28 25.77 -8.70 -3.81
N LEU A 29 24.99 -7.89 -3.11
CA LEU A 29 23.70 -7.35 -3.53
C LEU A 29 23.81 -5.84 -3.54
N GLU A 30 23.73 -5.23 -4.71
CA GLU A 30 23.76 -3.77 -4.84
C GLU A 30 22.40 -3.27 -5.31
N TRP A 31 21.89 -2.20 -4.69
CA TRP A 31 20.73 -1.42 -5.12
C TRP A 31 21.23 -0.07 -5.66
N PRO A 32 21.71 0.00 -6.92
CA PRO A 32 22.22 1.21 -7.55
C PRO A 32 21.29 2.43 -7.41
N ASP A 33 19.97 2.23 -7.52
CA ASP A 33 18.99 3.33 -7.42
C ASP A 33 18.88 3.91 -5.99
N GLU A 34 19.24 3.14 -4.96
CA GLU A 34 19.21 3.57 -3.56
C GLU A 34 20.61 3.92 -3.01
N GLY A 35 21.66 3.69 -3.79
CA GLY A 35 23.05 3.82 -3.36
C GLY A 35 23.37 2.94 -2.15
N LYS A 36 22.80 1.73 -2.08
CA LYS A 36 23.01 0.76 -0.99
C LYS A 36 23.63 -0.53 -1.52
N GLY A 37 24.59 -1.09 -0.79
CA GLY A 37 25.14 -2.42 -1.03
C GLY A 37 25.01 -3.30 0.21
N LEU A 38 24.84 -4.60 0.01
CA LEU A 38 24.90 -5.65 1.01
C LEU A 38 25.88 -6.72 0.54
N VAL A 39 26.90 -6.99 1.34
CA VAL A 39 27.88 -8.03 1.10
C VAL A 39 27.72 -9.11 2.16
N LEU A 40 27.53 -10.34 1.73
CA LEU A 40 27.55 -11.54 2.56
C LEU A 40 28.89 -12.23 2.34
N LEU A 41 29.68 -12.39 3.39
CA LEU A 41 30.99 -13.03 3.36
C LEU A 41 30.99 -14.22 4.32
N GLU A 42 31.13 -15.43 3.82
CA GLU A 42 31.32 -16.62 4.65
C GLU A 42 32.73 -16.63 5.24
N GLN A 43 32.85 -16.88 6.56
CA GLN A 43 34.12 -16.90 7.27
C GLN A 43 35.12 -17.80 6.55
N GLY A 44 36.37 -17.35 6.39
CA GLY A 44 37.47 -18.11 5.81
C GLY A 44 38.84 -17.83 6.42
N ALA A 45 39.86 -18.54 5.92
CA ALA A 45 41.23 -18.49 6.46
C ALA A 45 41.83 -17.07 6.44
N ASP A 46 41.46 -16.27 5.43
CA ASP A 46 41.95 -14.89 5.25
C ASP A 46 40.88 -13.82 5.56
N LEU A 47 39.93 -14.12 6.46
CA LEU A 47 38.77 -13.26 6.75
C LEU A 47 39.15 -11.78 6.98
N ARG A 48 40.22 -11.51 7.74
CA ARG A 48 40.65 -10.13 7.99
C ARG A 48 41.00 -9.38 6.71
N ALA A 49 41.80 -10.01 5.85
CA ALA A 49 42.25 -9.39 4.61
C ALA A 49 41.07 -9.15 3.65
N ASP A 50 40.09 -10.06 3.61
CA ASP A 50 38.91 -9.91 2.77
C ASP A 50 37.97 -8.80 3.27
N VAL A 51 37.73 -8.74 4.58
CA VAL A 51 36.96 -7.65 5.20
C VAL A 51 37.62 -6.31 4.91
N ASP A 52 38.92 -6.18 5.17
CA ASP A 52 39.66 -4.93 4.94
C ASP A 52 39.61 -4.53 3.46
N ARG A 53 39.72 -5.49 2.52
CA ARG A 53 39.60 -5.22 1.08
C ARG A 53 38.22 -4.67 0.71
N ILE A 54 37.14 -5.27 1.24
CA ILE A 54 35.76 -4.84 0.98
C ILE A 54 35.51 -3.43 1.54
N LEU A 55 35.88 -3.19 2.80
CA LEU A 55 35.65 -1.91 3.45
C LEU A 55 36.47 -0.78 2.82
N ASN A 56 37.68 -1.06 2.34
CA ASN A 56 38.54 -0.09 1.66
C ASN A 56 38.13 0.17 0.21
N ALA A 57 37.49 -0.79 -0.46
CA ALA A 57 36.98 -0.59 -1.83
C ALA A 57 35.74 0.32 -1.88
N HIS A 58 35.05 0.51 -0.75
CA HIS A 58 33.83 1.31 -0.68
C HIS A 58 34.10 2.82 -0.73
N GLN A 59 33.76 3.46 -1.86
CA GLN A 59 34.01 4.90 -2.06
C GLN A 59 32.75 5.79 -1.97
N GLY A 60 31.54 5.24 -1.90
CA GLY A 60 30.31 6.03 -1.81
C GLY A 60 29.04 5.20 -1.69
N GLY A 61 27.96 5.80 -1.17
CA GLY A 61 26.72 5.07 -0.82
C GLY A 61 26.80 4.41 0.56
N LEU A 62 25.77 3.65 0.95
CA LEU A 62 25.76 2.85 2.17
C LEU A 62 26.18 1.42 1.86
N LEU A 63 27.10 0.85 2.64
CA LEU A 63 27.49 -0.55 2.51
C LEU A 63 27.21 -1.30 3.80
N PHE A 64 26.52 -2.42 3.68
CA PHE A 64 26.26 -3.34 4.76
C PHE A 64 27.07 -4.61 4.54
N LEU A 65 27.96 -4.96 5.48
CA LEU A 65 28.73 -6.21 5.44
C LEU A 65 28.18 -7.16 6.49
N VAL A 66 27.88 -8.39 6.08
CA VAL A 66 27.43 -9.48 6.94
C VAL A 66 28.43 -10.62 6.82
N VAL A 67 29.16 -10.91 7.88
CA VAL A 67 30.00 -12.12 7.91
C VAL A 67 29.19 -13.29 8.47
N VAL A 68 29.22 -14.42 7.78
CA VAL A 68 28.45 -15.62 8.10
C VAL A 68 29.39 -16.72 8.62
N GLY A 69 29.05 -17.30 9.78
CA GLY A 69 29.84 -18.34 10.45
C GLY A 69 30.94 -17.79 11.36
N GLY A 70 31.67 -18.72 11.99
CA GLY A 70 32.73 -18.44 12.94
C GLY A 70 32.27 -18.27 14.38
N ASP A 71 33.27 -18.20 15.25
CA ASP A 71 33.12 -18.22 16.71
C ASP A 71 33.13 -16.78 17.27
N ASP A 72 33.32 -16.64 18.59
CA ASP A 72 33.25 -15.37 19.33
C ASP A 72 34.34 -14.34 18.95
N ASP A 73 35.32 -14.73 18.12
CA ASP A 73 36.42 -13.90 17.65
C ASP A 73 36.06 -13.01 16.45
N VAL A 74 35.11 -13.46 15.61
CA VAL A 74 34.67 -12.73 14.41
C VAL A 74 34.11 -11.33 14.73
N PRO A 75 33.25 -11.12 15.75
CA PRO A 75 32.79 -9.79 16.12
C PRO A 75 33.92 -8.83 16.54
N VAL A 76 34.97 -9.35 17.19
CA VAL A 76 36.12 -8.55 17.62
C VAL A 76 36.88 -8.06 16.40
N LEU A 77 37.20 -8.97 15.48
CA LEU A 77 37.87 -8.68 14.21
C LEU A 77 37.08 -7.65 13.39
N LEU A 78 35.77 -7.82 13.27
CA LEU A 78 34.91 -6.92 12.51
C LEU A 78 34.86 -5.50 13.10
N LYS A 79 34.87 -5.41 14.43
CA LYS A 79 34.90 -4.13 15.14
C LYS A 79 36.22 -3.39 14.94
N GLU A 80 37.33 -4.11 14.85
CA GLU A 80 38.63 -3.53 14.52
C GLU A 80 38.71 -3.06 13.06
N ALA A 81 38.19 -3.87 12.13
CA ALA A 81 38.16 -3.52 10.71
C ALA A 81 37.28 -2.27 10.45
N ASP A 82 36.10 -2.19 11.07
CA ASP A 82 35.23 -0.99 11.00
C ASP A 82 35.94 0.27 11.52
N ARG A 83 36.74 0.16 12.59
CA ARG A 83 37.53 1.29 13.13
C ARG A 83 38.62 1.77 12.17
N ALA A 84 39.20 0.85 11.39
CA ALA A 84 40.23 1.15 10.41
C ALA A 84 39.67 1.64 9.06
N ALA A 85 38.36 1.48 8.84
CA ALA A 85 37.74 1.77 7.55
C ALA A 85 37.63 3.29 7.27
N PRO A 86 37.92 3.74 6.03
CA PRO A 86 37.93 5.16 5.67
C PRO A 86 36.55 5.83 5.70
N ASN A 87 35.47 5.08 5.46
CA ASN A 87 34.09 5.61 5.31
C ASN A 87 33.11 5.05 6.36
N ARG A 88 33.55 4.88 7.62
CA ARG A 88 32.76 4.20 8.68
C ARG A 88 31.34 4.72 8.90
N ASP A 89 31.08 6.02 8.65
CA ASP A 89 29.74 6.61 8.85
C ASP A 89 28.70 6.12 7.81
N HIS A 90 29.20 5.48 6.75
CA HIS A 90 28.44 4.89 5.65
C HIS A 90 28.41 3.35 5.67
N LEU A 91 29.08 2.74 6.64
CA LEU A 91 29.16 1.29 6.79
C LEU A 91 28.16 0.80 7.82
N GLY A 92 27.66 -0.43 7.68
CA GLY A 92 27.02 -1.19 8.74
C GLY A 92 27.55 -2.61 8.76
N VAL A 93 28.09 -3.07 9.87
CA VAL A 93 28.78 -4.37 9.96
C VAL A 93 28.01 -5.30 10.89
N TYR A 94 27.75 -6.52 10.40
CA TYR A 94 26.98 -7.55 11.07
C TYR A 94 27.73 -8.89 11.07
N HIS A 95 27.43 -9.70 12.07
CA HIS A 95 27.86 -11.10 12.16
C HIS A 95 26.61 -11.99 12.26
N LEU A 96 26.57 -13.05 11.47
CA LEU A 96 25.55 -14.09 11.51
C LEU A 96 26.24 -15.39 11.96
N ASP A 97 26.00 -15.79 13.21
CA ASP A 97 26.64 -16.97 13.78
C ASP A 97 26.02 -18.30 13.26
N HIS A 98 26.65 -19.43 13.61
CA HIS A 98 26.16 -20.76 13.24
C HIS A 98 24.79 -21.11 13.83
N ALA A 99 24.34 -20.42 14.89
CA ALA A 99 23.00 -20.55 15.43
C ALA A 99 21.96 -19.69 14.66
N GLY A 100 22.37 -19.02 13.59
CA GLY A 100 21.51 -18.16 12.79
C GLY A 100 21.17 -16.83 13.45
N ARG A 101 21.89 -16.44 14.52
CA ARG A 101 21.67 -15.15 15.19
C ARG A 101 22.45 -14.07 14.48
N LEU A 102 21.72 -13.08 13.96
CA LEU A 102 22.32 -11.88 13.38
C LEU A 102 22.55 -10.83 14.47
N VAL A 103 23.81 -10.40 14.63
CA VAL A 103 24.21 -9.34 15.56
C VAL A 103 24.82 -8.19 14.77
N ARG A 104 24.34 -6.96 15.03
CA ARG A 104 25.02 -5.75 14.55
C ARG A 104 26.28 -5.52 15.38
N VAL A 105 27.44 -5.56 14.74
CA VAL A 105 28.75 -5.35 15.37
C VAL A 105 29.12 -3.87 15.41
N ALA A 106 28.94 -3.16 14.29
CA ALA A 106 29.34 -1.75 14.15
C ALA A 106 28.55 -0.99 13.08
N GLY A 107 28.78 0.31 12.96
CA GLY A 107 28.23 1.15 11.88
C GLY A 107 26.70 1.35 11.90
N ARG A 108 26.10 1.70 10.78
CA ARG A 108 24.68 2.00 10.55
C ARG A 108 23.79 0.76 10.72
N ARG A 109 22.53 1.04 11.10
CA ARG A 109 21.47 0.03 11.20
C ARG A 109 20.78 -0.20 9.86
N LEU A 110 20.45 -1.46 9.58
CA LEU A 110 19.60 -1.90 8.48
C LEU A 110 18.38 -2.64 9.07
N PRO A 111 17.31 -1.92 9.49
CA PRO A 111 16.17 -2.53 10.18
C PRO A 111 15.48 -3.64 9.39
N LEU A 112 15.51 -3.56 8.05
CA LEU A 112 14.99 -4.61 7.17
C LEU A 112 15.74 -5.93 7.34
N LEU A 113 17.07 -5.89 7.48
CA LEU A 113 17.90 -7.06 7.66
C LEU A 113 17.70 -7.68 9.06
N GLU A 114 17.67 -6.84 10.10
CA GLU A 114 17.39 -7.28 11.48
C GLU A 114 16.00 -7.95 11.58
N SER A 115 14.98 -7.33 10.96
CA SER A 115 13.62 -7.90 10.89
C SER A 115 13.57 -9.20 10.08
N ALA A 116 14.30 -9.30 8.97
CA ALA A 116 14.39 -10.53 8.18
C ALA A 116 15.05 -11.67 8.96
N ALA A 117 16.17 -11.41 9.64
CA ALA A 117 16.88 -12.40 10.43
C ALA A 117 16.04 -12.93 11.60
N SER A 118 15.33 -12.04 12.32
CA SER A 118 14.44 -12.45 13.42
C SER A 118 13.31 -13.39 12.95
N ARG A 119 12.84 -13.24 11.71
CA ARG A 119 11.84 -14.13 11.12
C ARG A 119 12.46 -15.44 10.65
N LEU A 120 13.66 -15.39 10.06
CA LEU A 120 14.37 -16.59 9.60
C LEU A 120 14.69 -17.54 10.75
N ALA A 121 15.02 -17.02 11.94
CA ALA A 121 15.23 -17.83 13.15
C ALA A 121 13.99 -18.64 13.59
N GLN A 122 12.81 -18.30 13.06
CA GLN A 122 11.53 -18.96 13.37
C GLN A 122 11.03 -19.86 12.22
N VAL A 123 11.79 -19.99 11.13
CA VAL A 123 11.41 -20.73 9.94
C VAL A 123 12.38 -21.90 9.78
N GLU A 124 11.84 -23.10 9.51
CA GLU A 124 12.68 -24.26 9.21
C GLU A 124 13.62 -23.96 8.01
N PRO A 125 14.86 -24.45 8.04
CA PRO A 125 15.76 -24.32 6.91
C PRO A 125 15.10 -24.86 5.64
N LEU A 126 15.12 -24.06 4.58
CA LEU A 126 14.66 -24.48 3.26
C LEU A 126 15.51 -25.65 2.78
N ASP A 127 14.88 -26.76 2.40
CA ASP A 127 15.55 -27.82 1.68
C ASP A 127 16.06 -27.25 0.34
N PRO A 128 17.37 -27.33 0.03
CA PRO A 128 17.90 -26.91 -1.27
C PRO A 128 17.14 -27.51 -2.47
N SER A 129 16.51 -28.68 -2.31
CA SER A 129 15.68 -29.31 -3.34
C SER A 129 14.42 -28.51 -3.69
N GLU A 130 13.89 -27.69 -2.76
CA GLU A 130 12.69 -26.86 -2.95
C GLU A 130 13.00 -25.50 -3.61
N ALA A 131 14.27 -25.08 -3.61
CA ALA A 131 14.67 -23.76 -4.08
C ALA A 131 14.27 -23.49 -5.55
N PRO A 132 14.47 -24.40 -6.52
CA PRO A 132 14.06 -24.16 -7.90
C PRO A 132 12.55 -23.90 -8.04
N ALA A 133 11.73 -24.68 -7.33
CA ALA A 133 10.28 -24.54 -7.37
C ALA A 133 9.81 -23.20 -6.77
N LEU A 134 10.45 -22.76 -5.69
CA LEU A 134 10.16 -21.46 -5.07
C LEU A 134 10.58 -20.28 -5.94
N ILE A 135 11.75 -20.37 -6.59
CA ILE A 135 12.24 -19.36 -7.53
C ILE A 135 11.27 -19.23 -8.70
N GLU A 136 10.88 -20.35 -9.30
CA GLU A 136 9.98 -20.35 -10.45
C GLU A 136 8.60 -19.81 -10.07
N ARG A 137 8.05 -20.22 -8.93
CA ARG A 137 6.82 -19.64 -8.39
C ARG A 137 6.94 -18.12 -8.17
N GLY A 138 8.05 -17.66 -7.63
CA GLY A 138 8.32 -16.23 -7.42
C GLY A 138 8.38 -15.45 -8.73
N ARG A 139 9.02 -16.01 -9.77
CA ARG A 139 9.07 -15.44 -11.12
C ARG A 139 7.66 -15.36 -11.72
N GLN A 140 6.88 -16.44 -11.66
CA GLN A 140 5.49 -16.46 -12.14
C GLN A 140 4.62 -15.40 -11.45
N GLU A 141 4.64 -15.33 -10.12
CA GLU A 141 3.86 -14.33 -9.36
C GLU A 141 4.26 -12.88 -9.74
N ARG A 142 5.53 -12.62 -10.07
CA ARG A 142 6.00 -11.30 -10.55
C ARG A 142 5.53 -11.00 -11.97
N THR A 143 5.64 -11.97 -12.88
CA THR A 143 5.20 -11.81 -14.28
C THR A 143 3.70 -11.57 -14.36
N GLU A 144 2.90 -12.32 -13.60
CA GLU A 144 1.46 -12.10 -13.48
C GLU A 144 1.12 -10.70 -12.96
N ALA A 145 1.82 -10.26 -11.90
CA ALA A 145 1.61 -8.93 -11.34
C ALA A 145 2.00 -7.81 -12.33
N ALA A 146 3.09 -7.98 -13.07
CA ALA A 146 3.54 -7.03 -14.08
C ALA A 146 2.58 -6.97 -15.27
N ALA A 147 2.11 -8.11 -15.76
CA ALA A 147 1.09 -8.19 -16.82
C ALA A 147 -0.23 -7.57 -16.38
N PHE A 148 -0.64 -7.80 -15.14
CA PHE A 148 -1.84 -7.16 -14.57
C PHE A 148 -1.69 -5.64 -14.49
N ALA A 149 -0.56 -5.14 -13.99
CA ALA A 149 -0.32 -3.70 -13.87
C ALA A 149 -0.28 -3.01 -15.25
N SER A 150 0.38 -3.61 -16.23
CA SER A 150 0.46 -3.07 -17.60
C SER A 150 -0.90 -3.08 -18.31
N ASN A 151 -1.72 -4.12 -18.09
CA ASN A 151 -3.09 -4.14 -18.59
C ASN A 151 -3.97 -3.06 -17.96
N LEU A 152 -3.78 -2.81 -16.66
CA LEU A 152 -4.52 -1.78 -15.94
C LEU A 152 -4.14 -0.36 -16.40
N SER A 153 -2.84 -0.11 -16.63
CA SER A 153 -2.34 1.21 -17.04
C SER A 153 -2.75 1.61 -18.46
N ARG A 154 -3.16 0.65 -19.30
CA ARG A 154 -3.70 0.90 -20.65
C ARG A 154 -5.13 1.46 -20.64
N ARG A 155 -5.85 1.35 -19.52
CA ARG A 155 -7.23 1.82 -19.40
C ARG A 155 -7.25 3.21 -18.77
N PHE A 156 -7.69 4.20 -19.53
CA PHE A 156 -7.87 5.55 -19.01
C PHE A 156 -9.17 5.65 -18.19
N PRO A 157 -9.14 6.15 -16.94
CA PRO A 157 -10.31 6.17 -16.05
C PRO A 157 -11.20 7.40 -16.33
N THR A 158 -11.85 7.40 -17.50
CA THR A 158 -12.65 8.52 -18.01
C THR A 158 -13.73 8.96 -17.03
N TRP A 159 -14.44 8.03 -16.38
CA TRP A 159 -15.57 8.36 -15.52
C TRP A 159 -15.15 8.86 -14.15
N THR A 160 -14.00 8.40 -13.65
CA THR A 160 -13.35 8.97 -12.47
C THR A 160 -13.05 10.45 -12.72
N PHE A 161 -12.42 10.77 -13.85
CA PHE A 161 -12.16 12.16 -14.23
C PHE A 161 -13.44 12.97 -14.47
N ALA A 162 -14.48 12.38 -15.06
CA ALA A 162 -15.77 13.04 -15.22
C ALA A 162 -16.41 13.40 -13.86
N ILE A 163 -16.41 12.48 -12.90
CA ILE A 163 -16.93 12.76 -11.54
C ILE A 163 -16.08 13.84 -10.85
N ILE A 164 -14.75 13.77 -10.97
CA ILE A 164 -13.85 14.80 -10.45
C ILE A 164 -14.18 16.16 -11.06
N ALA A 165 -14.34 16.23 -12.38
CA ALA A 165 -14.70 17.46 -13.08
C ALA A 165 -16.06 18.01 -12.62
N VAL A 166 -17.06 17.16 -12.40
CA VAL A 166 -18.36 17.58 -11.83
C VAL A 166 -18.20 18.14 -10.42
N CYS A 167 -17.36 17.54 -9.57
CA CYS A 167 -17.11 18.05 -8.22
C CYS A 167 -16.39 19.40 -8.24
N PHE A 168 -15.41 19.59 -9.14
CA PHE A 168 -14.76 20.88 -9.33
C PHE A 168 -15.72 21.92 -9.91
N LEU A 169 -16.52 21.56 -10.90
CA LEU A 169 -17.50 22.46 -11.52
C LEU A 169 -18.54 22.93 -10.51
N THR A 170 -19.12 22.00 -9.75
CA THR A 170 -20.07 22.33 -8.68
C THR A 170 -19.40 23.17 -7.59
N PHE A 171 -18.14 22.94 -7.24
CA PHE A 171 -17.44 23.79 -6.29
C PHE A 171 -17.16 25.21 -6.85
N ALA A 172 -16.73 25.32 -8.11
CA ALA A 172 -16.32 26.56 -8.76
C ALA A 172 -17.51 27.48 -9.10
N LEU A 173 -18.62 26.92 -9.57
CA LEU A 173 -19.84 27.68 -9.90
C LEU A 173 -20.46 28.39 -8.68
N LEU A 174 -19.98 28.10 -7.47
CA LEU A 174 -20.71 28.41 -6.24
C LEU A 174 -19.90 29.18 -5.20
N ASP A 175 -18.69 29.66 -5.55
CA ASP A 175 -17.76 30.41 -4.68
C ASP A 175 -17.85 29.97 -3.21
N GLY A 176 -17.23 28.82 -2.91
CA GLY A 176 -17.58 27.79 -1.90
C GLY A 176 -17.96 28.19 -0.47
N SER A 177 -17.99 29.47 -0.12
CA SER A 177 -18.33 30.03 1.20
C SER A 177 -19.28 31.24 1.17
N GLY A 178 -19.66 31.79 0.01
CA GLY A 178 -20.58 32.93 -0.09
C GLY A 178 -22.05 32.55 0.21
N PRO A 179 -22.95 33.54 0.46
CA PRO A 179 -24.36 33.28 0.77
C PRO A 179 -25.11 32.46 -0.29
N ALA A 180 -24.84 32.72 -1.57
CA ALA A 180 -25.42 31.96 -2.69
C ALA A 180 -24.94 30.50 -2.72
N GLY A 181 -23.65 30.27 -2.48
CA GLY A 181 -23.08 28.93 -2.38
C GLY A 181 -23.61 28.15 -1.18
N LEU A 182 -23.81 28.81 -0.03
CA LEU A 182 -24.42 28.19 1.14
C LEU A 182 -25.89 27.81 0.89
N ALA A 183 -26.68 28.71 0.28
CA ALA A 183 -28.06 28.43 -0.09
C ALA A 183 -28.17 27.25 -1.06
N PHE A 184 -27.26 27.15 -2.03
CA PHE A 184 -27.21 26.02 -2.96
C PHE A 184 -26.81 24.71 -2.27
N LYS A 185 -25.77 24.71 -1.43
CA LYS A 185 -25.39 23.52 -0.64
C LYS A 185 -26.57 23.05 0.23
N ASN A 186 -27.32 23.97 0.83
CA ASN A 186 -28.52 23.63 1.59
C ASN A 186 -29.66 23.06 0.72
N ARG A 187 -29.67 23.30 -0.59
CA ARG A 187 -30.65 22.75 -1.56
C ARG A 187 -30.29 21.38 -2.12
N LEU A 188 -29.05 20.93 -2.00
CA LEU A 188 -28.61 19.65 -2.59
C LEU A 188 -27.91 18.71 -1.59
N SER A 189 -27.56 19.19 -0.40
CA SER A 189 -27.09 18.35 0.70
C SER A 189 -28.17 17.35 1.12
N ALA A 190 -27.73 16.19 1.62
CA ALA A 190 -28.59 15.17 2.19
C ALA A 190 -29.06 15.61 3.59
N GLY A 191 -29.91 16.63 3.64
CA GLY A 191 -30.52 17.12 4.86
C GLY A 191 -31.74 16.30 5.25
N THR A 192 -31.75 15.82 6.50
CA THR A 192 -32.81 14.94 7.05
C THR A 192 -34.22 15.50 6.77
N THR A 193 -34.46 16.78 7.07
CA THR A 193 -35.77 17.41 6.93
C THR A 193 -36.22 17.48 5.47
N ALA A 194 -35.37 17.94 4.56
CA ALA A 194 -35.72 18.07 3.14
C ALA A 194 -36.01 16.69 2.51
N VAL A 195 -35.22 15.66 2.86
CA VAL A 195 -35.47 14.29 2.39
C VAL A 195 -36.80 13.75 2.92
N SER A 196 -37.14 14.02 4.19
CA SER A 196 -38.43 13.62 4.76
C SER A 196 -39.63 14.33 4.11
N GLN A 197 -39.39 15.49 3.47
CA GLN A 197 -40.38 16.26 2.73
C GLN A 197 -40.49 15.86 1.24
N GLY A 198 -39.78 14.81 0.82
CA GLY A 198 -39.87 14.25 -0.53
C GLY A 198 -38.73 14.62 -1.48
N GLU A 199 -37.72 15.37 -1.02
CA GLU A 199 -36.56 15.74 -1.85
C GLU A 199 -35.52 14.61 -1.97
N LEU A 200 -35.95 13.45 -2.50
CA LEU A 200 -35.19 12.20 -2.48
C LEU A 200 -33.89 12.24 -3.31
N TRP A 201 -33.74 13.13 -4.28
CA TRP A 201 -32.49 13.25 -5.05
C TRP A 201 -31.28 13.60 -4.16
N ARG A 202 -31.54 14.22 -3.00
CA ARG A 202 -30.52 14.68 -2.06
C ARG A 202 -29.65 13.57 -1.47
N VAL A 203 -30.17 12.34 -1.38
CA VAL A 203 -29.38 11.18 -0.91
C VAL A 203 -28.31 10.74 -1.91
N ILE A 204 -28.27 11.32 -3.11
CA ILE A 204 -27.21 11.11 -4.10
C ILE A 204 -26.46 12.43 -4.38
N THR A 205 -27.18 13.55 -4.56
CA THR A 205 -26.55 14.81 -4.99
C THR A 205 -25.52 15.36 -4.01
N TYR A 206 -25.62 15.02 -2.72
CA TYR A 206 -24.63 15.42 -1.71
C TYR A 206 -23.20 14.98 -2.06
N ALA A 207 -23.06 13.86 -2.79
CA ALA A 207 -21.77 13.27 -3.13
C ALA A 207 -20.95 14.10 -4.12
N PHE A 208 -21.55 15.13 -4.72
CA PHE A 208 -20.88 16.03 -5.65
C PHE A 208 -20.55 17.39 -5.01
N LEU A 209 -21.06 17.67 -3.82
CA LEU A 209 -20.87 18.94 -3.11
C LEU A 209 -19.69 18.85 -2.15
N HIS A 210 -19.01 19.97 -1.90
CA HIS A 210 -17.91 20.03 -0.93
C HIS A 210 -18.02 21.28 -0.05
N ALA A 211 -17.68 21.12 1.23
CA ALA A 211 -17.84 22.18 2.22
C ALA A 211 -16.83 23.32 2.04
N ASN A 212 -15.60 22.98 1.65
CA ASN A 212 -14.46 23.88 1.49
C ASN A 212 -13.42 23.24 0.54
N LEU A 213 -12.41 24.03 0.15
CA LEU A 213 -11.38 23.61 -0.79
C LEU A 213 -10.53 22.42 -0.28
N PRO A 214 -10.03 22.39 0.98
CA PRO A 214 -9.32 21.22 1.50
C PRO A 214 -10.14 19.93 1.43
N HIS A 215 -11.42 19.98 1.79
CA HIS A 215 -12.32 18.83 1.70
C HIS A 215 -12.48 18.35 0.25
N LEU A 216 -12.64 19.26 -0.72
CA LEU A 216 -12.65 18.91 -2.14
C LEU A 216 -11.34 18.23 -2.56
N LEU A 217 -10.19 18.85 -2.30
CA LEU A 217 -8.90 18.36 -2.77
C LEU A 217 -8.58 16.96 -2.22
N VAL A 218 -8.83 16.72 -0.94
CA VAL A 218 -8.60 15.40 -0.31
C VAL A 218 -9.51 14.34 -0.93
N ASN A 219 -10.79 14.64 -1.14
CA ASN A 219 -11.71 13.70 -1.79
C ASN A 219 -11.32 13.44 -3.24
N MET A 220 -10.93 14.47 -4.00
CA MET A 220 -10.55 14.30 -5.41
C MET A 220 -9.24 13.55 -5.56
N LEU A 221 -8.28 13.74 -4.64
CA LEU A 221 -7.06 12.92 -4.59
C LEU A 221 -7.37 11.45 -4.30
N ALA A 222 -8.24 11.20 -3.32
CA ALA A 222 -8.67 9.85 -2.98
C ALA A 222 -9.45 9.20 -4.14
N LEU A 223 -10.33 9.93 -4.80
CA LEU A 223 -11.11 9.46 -5.95
C LEU A 223 -10.24 9.23 -7.19
N TYR A 224 -9.28 10.11 -7.47
CA TYR A 224 -8.32 9.92 -8.55
C TYR A 224 -7.51 8.63 -8.34
N SER A 225 -7.00 8.42 -7.13
CA SER A 225 -6.19 7.25 -6.81
C SER A 225 -7.01 5.95 -6.80
N LEU A 226 -8.05 5.89 -5.96
CA LEU A 226 -8.82 4.66 -5.75
C LEU A 226 -9.87 4.43 -6.83
N GLY A 227 -10.58 5.49 -7.24
CA GLY A 227 -11.57 5.44 -8.31
C GLY A 227 -10.94 5.09 -9.64
N GLY A 228 -9.81 5.71 -9.98
CA GLY A 228 -9.11 5.39 -11.22
C GLY A 228 -8.64 3.93 -11.28
N PHE A 229 -8.10 3.42 -10.18
CA PHE A 229 -7.74 2.01 -10.04
C PHE A 229 -8.96 1.08 -10.22
N LEU A 230 -10.07 1.37 -9.53
CA LEU A 230 -11.26 0.52 -9.58
C LEU A 230 -12.03 0.62 -10.91
N GLU A 231 -12.04 1.76 -11.58
CA GLU A 231 -12.63 1.89 -12.92
C GLU A 231 -11.90 1.01 -13.92
N SER A 232 -10.57 1.07 -13.92
CA SER A 232 -9.75 0.23 -14.80
C SER A 232 -9.89 -1.25 -14.46
N LEU A 233 -10.10 -1.60 -13.18
CA LEU A 233 -10.24 -2.98 -12.70
C LEU A 233 -11.64 -3.57 -13.00
N LEU A 234 -12.69 -2.88 -12.59
CA LEU A 234 -14.08 -3.34 -12.64
C LEU A 234 -14.74 -3.08 -14.00
N GLY A 235 -14.19 -2.15 -14.78
CA GLY A 235 -14.85 -1.56 -15.93
C GLY A 235 -15.92 -0.55 -15.53
N VAL A 236 -16.27 0.30 -16.49
CA VAL A 236 -17.16 1.48 -16.31
C VAL A 236 -18.47 1.15 -15.61
N ARG A 237 -19.19 0.10 -16.05
CA ARG A 237 -20.53 -0.22 -15.55
C ARG A 237 -20.52 -0.58 -14.06
N ARG A 238 -19.63 -1.51 -13.67
CA ARG A 238 -19.50 -1.96 -12.28
C ARG A 238 -18.93 -0.86 -11.39
N TYR A 239 -18.00 -0.06 -11.91
CA TYR A 239 -17.46 1.11 -11.21
C TYR A 239 -18.53 2.16 -10.90
N LEU A 240 -19.28 2.61 -11.90
CA LEU A 240 -20.35 3.60 -11.73
C LEU A 240 -21.46 3.09 -10.81
N LEU A 241 -21.86 1.81 -10.96
CA LEU A 241 -22.83 1.20 -10.05
C LEU A 241 -22.31 1.22 -8.61
N THR A 242 -21.06 0.83 -8.39
CA THR A 242 -20.45 0.82 -7.07
C THR A 242 -20.39 2.23 -6.48
N TYR A 243 -19.94 3.22 -7.25
CA TYR A 243 -19.85 4.62 -6.80
C TYR A 243 -21.22 5.20 -6.45
N LEU A 244 -22.19 5.10 -7.36
CA LEU A 244 -23.52 5.70 -7.19
C LEU A 244 -24.35 4.97 -6.12
N ALA A 245 -24.29 3.64 -6.06
CA ALA A 245 -24.96 2.88 -5.00
C ALA A 245 -24.34 3.19 -3.63
N SER A 246 -23.02 3.38 -3.55
CA SER A 246 -22.37 3.77 -2.29
C SER A 246 -22.68 5.21 -1.88
N ALA A 247 -22.76 6.13 -2.84
CA ALA A 247 -23.27 7.48 -2.58
C ALA A 247 -24.67 7.40 -1.97
N LEU A 248 -25.58 6.67 -2.62
CA LEU A 248 -26.94 6.43 -2.14
C LEU A 248 -26.97 5.79 -0.74
N GLY A 249 -26.20 4.73 -0.51
CA GLY A 249 -26.11 4.05 0.77
C GLY A 249 -25.60 4.95 1.90
N GLY A 250 -24.60 5.78 1.62
CA GLY A 250 -24.12 6.80 2.54
C GLY A 250 -25.21 7.84 2.85
N GLY A 251 -25.85 8.41 1.82
CA GLY A 251 -26.89 9.43 2.00
C GLY A 251 -28.11 8.89 2.76
N LEU A 252 -28.53 7.65 2.49
CA LEU A 252 -29.60 6.98 3.23
C LEU A 252 -29.21 6.73 4.69
N ALA A 253 -27.97 6.31 4.96
CA ALA A 253 -27.48 6.13 6.32
C ALA A 253 -27.45 7.45 7.11
N THR A 254 -27.01 8.54 6.48
CA THR A 254 -27.07 9.89 7.07
C THR A 254 -28.50 10.28 7.43
N VAL A 255 -29.45 10.11 6.50
CA VAL A 255 -30.85 10.50 6.71
C VAL A 255 -31.53 9.62 7.76
N ALA A 256 -31.26 8.31 7.77
CA ALA A 256 -31.79 7.40 8.76
C ALA A 256 -31.30 7.76 10.17
N ALA A 257 -29.99 7.95 10.32
CA ALA A 257 -29.40 8.38 11.58
C ALA A 257 -29.88 9.76 12.00
N GLY A 258 -29.96 10.70 11.06
CA GLY A 258 -30.49 12.05 11.29
C GLY A 258 -31.93 12.04 11.79
N THR A 259 -32.80 11.21 11.20
CA THR A 259 -34.19 11.05 11.63
C THR A 259 -34.27 10.57 13.09
N VAL A 260 -33.49 9.54 13.44
CA VAL A 260 -33.43 9.02 14.81
C VAL A 260 -32.90 10.07 15.79
N ARG A 261 -31.86 10.82 15.39
CA ARG A 261 -31.26 11.88 16.22
C ARG A 261 -32.24 13.03 16.48
N VAL A 262 -32.95 13.49 15.45
CA VAL A 262 -33.98 14.53 15.59
C VAL A 262 -35.11 14.07 16.50
N ALA A 263 -35.54 12.81 16.38
CA ALA A 263 -36.54 12.24 17.29
C ALA A 263 -36.07 12.20 18.76
N MET A 264 -34.76 12.11 18.99
CA MET A 264 -34.14 12.21 20.33
C MET A 264 -33.82 13.66 20.76
N GLY A 265 -34.32 14.67 20.05
CA GLY A 265 -34.14 16.08 20.39
C GLY A 265 -32.80 16.70 19.93
N ALA A 266 -32.02 16.02 19.10
CA ALA A 266 -30.80 16.58 18.53
C ALA A 266 -31.09 17.45 17.29
N MET A 267 -30.11 18.28 16.91
CA MET A 267 -30.20 19.13 15.72
C MET A 267 -30.26 18.29 14.44
N PRO A 268 -30.94 18.80 13.38
CA PRO A 268 -30.98 18.17 12.07
C PRO A 268 -29.57 17.90 11.54
N TYR A 269 -29.41 16.70 10.97
CA TYR A 269 -28.13 16.22 10.46
C TYR A 269 -28.13 16.28 8.93
N SER A 270 -27.00 16.69 8.34
CA SER A 270 -26.82 16.81 6.90
C SER A 270 -25.40 16.42 6.48
N THR A 271 -25.25 16.04 5.21
CA THR A 271 -23.96 15.69 4.64
C THR A 271 -23.74 16.31 3.27
N VAL A 272 -22.46 16.55 2.96
CA VAL A 272 -21.91 16.94 1.67
C VAL A 272 -20.55 16.28 1.54
N GLY A 273 -20.19 15.82 0.34
CA GLY A 273 -18.88 15.25 0.06
C GLY A 273 -18.95 13.92 -0.65
N ALA A 274 -18.04 13.72 -1.60
CA ALA A 274 -17.87 12.44 -2.29
C ALA A 274 -17.42 11.30 -1.35
N SER A 275 -17.06 11.60 -0.10
CA SER A 275 -16.44 10.67 0.84
C SER A 275 -17.31 9.44 1.13
N GLY A 276 -18.64 9.54 1.18
CA GLY A 276 -19.51 8.36 1.32
C GLY A 276 -19.36 7.37 0.15
N ALA A 277 -19.29 7.88 -1.08
CA ALA A 277 -19.04 7.07 -2.27
C ALA A 277 -17.61 6.48 -2.27
N ILE A 278 -16.62 7.28 -1.89
CA ILE A 278 -15.21 6.85 -1.78
C ILE A 278 -15.05 5.75 -0.71
N TRP A 279 -15.74 5.86 0.42
CA TRP A 279 -15.81 4.80 1.41
C TRP A 279 -16.38 3.51 0.84
N GLY A 280 -17.40 3.62 -0.01
CA GLY A 280 -17.89 2.48 -0.77
C GLY A 280 -16.88 1.86 -1.72
N LEU A 281 -16.07 2.67 -2.40
CA LEU A 281 -14.93 2.16 -3.18
C LEU A 281 -13.90 1.43 -2.29
N MET A 282 -13.64 1.92 -1.07
CA MET A 282 -12.80 1.22 -0.10
C MET A 282 -13.43 -0.11 0.35
N GLY A 283 -14.74 -0.13 0.62
CA GLY A 283 -15.49 -1.34 0.96
C GLY A 283 -15.52 -2.37 -0.17
N ALA A 284 -15.70 -1.92 -1.42
CA ALA A 284 -15.60 -2.77 -2.59
C ALA A 284 -14.20 -3.36 -2.74
N THR A 285 -13.16 -2.54 -2.53
CA THR A 285 -11.77 -3.00 -2.54
C THR A 285 -11.51 -4.05 -1.45
N LEU A 286 -12.09 -3.86 -0.25
CA LEU A 286 -12.00 -4.83 0.84
C LEU A 286 -12.64 -6.17 0.43
N ALA A 287 -13.83 -6.14 -0.18
CA ALA A 287 -14.47 -7.35 -0.68
C ALA A 287 -13.61 -8.07 -1.74
N LEU A 288 -12.98 -7.33 -2.65
CA LEU A 288 -12.12 -7.89 -3.70
C LEU A 288 -10.87 -8.56 -3.12
N VAL A 289 -10.16 -7.93 -2.17
CA VAL A 289 -8.94 -8.51 -1.57
C VAL A 289 -9.22 -9.66 -0.61
N LEU A 290 -10.45 -9.78 -0.11
CA LEU A 290 -10.93 -10.92 0.68
C LEU A 290 -11.58 -12.01 -0.17
N SER A 291 -11.87 -11.74 -1.45
CA SER A 291 -12.52 -12.69 -2.35
C SER A 291 -11.62 -13.91 -2.61
N ARG A 292 -12.25 -15.09 -2.61
CA ARG A 292 -11.58 -16.35 -2.97
C ARG A 292 -11.45 -16.56 -4.48
N GLN A 293 -12.14 -15.76 -5.29
CA GLN A 293 -12.27 -15.96 -6.74
C GLN A 293 -11.03 -15.51 -7.56
N ARG A 294 -9.86 -15.30 -6.93
CA ARG A 294 -8.59 -14.92 -7.58
C ARG A 294 -8.70 -13.81 -8.66
N VAL A 295 -9.54 -12.80 -8.42
CA VAL A 295 -9.70 -11.63 -9.31
C VAL A 295 -8.40 -10.82 -9.43
N LEU A 296 -7.56 -10.87 -8.40
CA LEU A 296 -6.28 -10.17 -8.33
C LEU A 296 -5.13 -11.18 -8.23
N PRO A 297 -4.00 -10.96 -8.92
CA PRO A 297 -2.77 -11.72 -8.68
C PRO A 297 -2.38 -11.65 -7.21
N ARG A 298 -1.82 -12.75 -6.66
CA ARG A 298 -1.55 -12.87 -5.21
C ARG A 298 -0.68 -11.73 -4.67
N LEU A 299 0.35 -11.35 -5.42
CA LEU A 299 1.27 -10.28 -5.03
C LEU A 299 0.55 -8.92 -4.98
N VAL A 300 -0.31 -8.65 -5.97
CA VAL A 300 -1.15 -7.43 -6.05
C VAL A 300 -2.15 -7.40 -4.90
N ALA A 301 -2.87 -8.50 -4.66
CA ALA A 301 -3.85 -8.60 -3.58
C ALA A 301 -3.22 -8.38 -2.20
N ARG A 302 -2.03 -8.94 -1.95
CA ARG A 302 -1.29 -8.74 -0.69
C ARG A 302 -0.90 -7.28 -0.49
N GLY A 303 -0.29 -6.65 -1.50
CA GLY A 303 0.12 -5.24 -1.42
C GLY A 303 -1.08 -4.30 -1.28
N LEU A 304 -2.15 -4.53 -2.05
CA LEU A 304 -3.38 -3.75 -1.97
C LEU A 304 -4.05 -3.87 -0.61
N ARG A 305 -4.10 -5.08 -0.03
CA ARG A 305 -4.67 -5.32 1.31
C ARG A 305 -3.92 -4.54 2.38
N GLN A 306 -2.59 -4.55 2.38
CA GLN A 306 -1.79 -3.82 3.37
C GLN A 306 -2.03 -2.31 3.27
N ARG A 307 -2.00 -1.75 2.06
CA ARG A 307 -2.27 -0.32 1.82
C ARG A 307 -3.69 0.06 2.20
N LEU A 308 -4.67 -0.76 1.81
CA LEU A 308 -6.09 -0.55 2.15
C LEU A 308 -6.30 -0.55 3.66
N LEU A 309 -5.74 -1.53 4.39
CA LEU A 309 -5.90 -1.60 5.84
C LEU A 309 -5.32 -0.36 6.53
N PHE A 310 -4.14 0.09 6.11
CA PHE A 310 -3.55 1.33 6.63
C PHE A 310 -4.45 2.54 6.39
N VAL A 311 -4.91 2.74 5.15
CA VAL A 311 -5.81 3.85 4.78
C VAL A 311 -7.16 3.75 5.51
N LEU A 312 -7.72 2.55 5.64
CA LEU A 312 -9.00 2.32 6.29
C LEU A 312 -8.93 2.64 7.78
N VAL A 313 -7.87 2.23 8.48
CA VAL A 313 -7.67 2.57 9.91
C VAL A 313 -7.64 4.08 10.12
N ILE A 314 -6.89 4.81 9.28
CA ILE A 314 -6.83 6.27 9.34
C ILE A 314 -8.21 6.88 9.06
N ASN A 315 -8.89 6.44 8.01
CA ASN A 315 -10.20 6.98 7.65
C ASN A 315 -11.27 6.67 8.70
N VAL A 316 -11.25 5.48 9.29
CA VAL A 316 -12.12 5.13 10.43
C VAL A 316 -11.91 6.13 11.57
N ALA A 317 -10.66 6.39 11.97
CA ALA A 317 -10.38 7.37 13.03
C ALA A 317 -10.86 8.78 12.65
N LEU A 318 -10.59 9.23 11.40
CA LEU A 318 -11.05 10.51 10.90
C LEU A 318 -12.58 10.61 10.86
N SER A 319 -13.30 9.52 10.67
CA SER A 319 -14.78 9.51 10.61
C SER A 319 -15.45 9.90 11.93
N PHE A 320 -14.72 9.83 13.05
CA PHE A 320 -15.20 10.28 14.35
C PHE A 320 -14.85 11.74 14.66
N VAL A 321 -14.10 12.42 13.79
CA VAL A 321 -13.79 13.84 13.97
C VAL A 321 -15.05 14.68 13.77
N PRO A 322 -15.36 15.64 14.67
CA PRO A 322 -16.52 16.52 14.53
C PRO A 322 -16.54 17.24 13.17
N GLY A 323 -17.70 17.24 12.52
CA GLY A 323 -17.87 17.82 11.18
C GLY A 323 -17.65 16.84 10.03
N ILE A 324 -17.22 15.61 10.32
CA ILE A 324 -17.16 14.51 9.34
C ILE A 324 -18.37 13.59 9.54
N ASP A 325 -19.00 13.20 8.44
CA ASP A 325 -20.17 12.35 8.50
C ASP A 325 -19.83 10.85 8.57
N LEU A 326 -19.75 10.36 9.80
CA LEU A 326 -19.63 8.94 10.13
C LEU A 326 -20.65 8.05 9.40
N PHE A 327 -21.92 8.46 9.34
CA PHE A 327 -22.98 7.60 8.81
C PHE A 327 -22.87 7.47 7.29
N ALA A 328 -22.55 8.56 6.59
CA ALA A 328 -22.25 8.51 5.16
C ALA A 328 -21.08 7.58 4.85
N HIS A 329 -20.01 7.66 5.65
CA HIS A 329 -18.81 6.85 5.50
C HIS A 329 -19.11 5.35 5.66
N PHE A 330 -19.63 4.94 6.82
CA PHE A 330 -19.89 3.52 7.08
C PHE A 330 -21.03 2.97 6.23
N GLY A 331 -22.08 3.77 5.97
CA GLY A 331 -23.18 3.39 5.09
C GLY A 331 -22.70 3.13 3.66
N GLY A 332 -21.95 4.08 3.09
CA GLY A 332 -21.37 3.91 1.76
C GLY A 332 -20.38 2.75 1.70
N GLY A 333 -19.51 2.61 2.70
CA GLY A 333 -18.57 1.50 2.84
C GLY A 333 -19.23 0.12 2.85
N LEU A 334 -20.28 -0.05 3.64
CA LEU A 334 -21.06 -1.29 3.68
C LEU A 334 -21.73 -1.57 2.34
N THR A 335 -22.34 -0.56 1.71
CA THR A 335 -22.99 -0.73 0.40
C THR A 335 -21.99 -1.19 -0.66
N GLY A 336 -20.83 -0.52 -0.78
CA GLY A 336 -19.80 -0.90 -1.74
C GLY A 336 -19.25 -2.31 -1.51
N PHE A 337 -19.06 -2.71 -0.24
CA PHE A 337 -18.66 -4.07 0.12
C PHE A 337 -19.69 -5.12 -0.34
N LEU A 338 -20.98 -4.87 -0.10
CA LEU A 338 -22.05 -5.79 -0.50
C LEU A 338 -22.20 -5.88 -2.02
N ILE A 339 -22.10 -4.77 -2.74
CA ILE A 339 -22.15 -4.73 -4.21
C ILE A 339 -21.01 -5.56 -4.81
N ALA A 340 -19.78 -5.36 -4.33
CA ALA A 340 -18.62 -6.09 -4.83
C ALA A 340 -18.65 -7.58 -4.46
N ARG A 341 -19.29 -7.94 -3.34
CA ARG A 341 -19.46 -9.34 -2.92
C ARG A 341 -20.60 -10.05 -3.67
N GLY A 342 -21.67 -9.33 -4.00
CA GLY A 342 -22.88 -9.86 -4.66
C GLY A 342 -22.85 -9.81 -6.19
N GLY A 343 -21.88 -9.11 -6.79
CA GLY A 343 -21.69 -9.11 -8.24
C GLY A 343 -21.47 -10.53 -8.76
N PRO A 344 -21.99 -10.88 -9.95
CA PRO A 344 -21.73 -12.18 -10.55
C PRO A 344 -20.22 -12.30 -10.72
N GLY A 345 -19.62 -13.17 -9.92
CA GLY A 345 -18.33 -13.74 -10.25
C GLY A 345 -18.48 -14.26 -11.67
N GLU A 346 -17.67 -13.75 -12.59
CA GLU A 346 -17.55 -14.38 -13.89
C GLU A 346 -17.24 -15.85 -13.62
N ARG A 347 -18.27 -16.69 -13.81
CA ARG A 347 -18.12 -18.11 -14.04
C ARG A 347 -17.37 -18.20 -15.35
N THR A 348 -16.05 -18.09 -15.30
CA THR A 348 -15.21 -18.60 -16.37
C THR A 348 -15.27 -20.12 -16.25
N ALA A 349 -15.96 -20.71 -17.23
CA ALA A 349 -15.89 -22.12 -17.57
C ALA A 349 -14.45 -22.57 -17.83
#